data_AF-A0A2D4Q1K1-F1
#
_entry.id   AF-A0A2D4Q1K1-F1
#
_cell.length_a   1.000
_cell.length_b   1.000
_cell.length_c   1.000
_cell.angle_alpha   90.00
_cell.angle_beta   90.00
_cell.angle_gamma   90.00
#
_symmetry.space_group_name_H-M   'P 1'
#
loop_
_entity.id
_entity.type
_entity.pdbx_description
1 polymer ?
#
loop_
_entity_poly.entity_id
_entity_poly.type
_entity_poly.pdbx_seq_one_letter_code
_entity_poly.pdbx_strand_id
1 'polypeptide(L)'
;MADTLEFNEIYQEVKGSMNDGRLRLNRQGVIFKNSKTGKVDNIQASDLAEGVWRRVALGHGLKLLTKSGHVYKYDGFRETEVDKLSDFFKAHFHLDLAEKDLCVKGWNWGTVKFGGQLLSFDIGEQPVFEIPLSNVSQCTTGKNEVTLEFHQND
;
A
#
# COMPACT_ATOMS: atom_id res chain seq x y z
N MET A 1 -18.04 18.23 1.81
CA MET A 1 -17.25 17.01 1.54
C MET A 1 -18.19 15.82 1.44
N ALA A 2 -17.90 14.87 0.56
CA ALA A 2 -18.70 13.66 0.44
C ALA A 2 -18.54 12.78 1.70
N ASP A 3 -19.63 12.14 2.14
CA ASP A 3 -19.62 11.20 3.28
C ASP A 3 -19.08 9.83 2.91
N THR A 4 -19.06 9.52 1.61
CA THR A 4 -18.53 8.29 1.05
C THR A 4 -17.79 8.56 -0.27
N LEU A 5 -16.75 7.78 -0.52
CA LEU A 5 -16.10 7.68 -1.83
C LEU A 5 -16.15 6.23 -2.29
N GLU A 6 -16.26 6.03 -3.60
CA GLU A 6 -16.37 4.70 -4.17
C GLU A 6 -15.64 4.62 -5.51
N PHE A 7 -14.90 3.52 -5.68
CA PHE A 7 -14.08 3.25 -6.84
C PHE A 7 -14.27 1.78 -7.24
N ASN A 8 -14.78 1.55 -8.45
CA ASN A 8 -15.20 0.22 -8.91
C ASN A 8 -14.10 -0.54 -9.68
N GLU A 9 -13.06 0.16 -10.12
CA GLU A 9 -12.00 -0.37 -10.97
C GLU A 9 -10.64 -0.17 -10.28
N ILE A 10 -10.52 -0.73 -9.07
CA ILE A 10 -9.31 -0.65 -8.25
C ILE A 10 -8.74 -2.04 -8.06
N TYR A 11 -7.42 -2.11 -7.96
CA TYR A 11 -6.69 -3.36 -7.78
C TYR A 11 -6.06 -3.37 -6.40
N GLN A 12 -6.33 -4.39 -5.61
CA GLN A 12 -5.56 -4.66 -4.40
C GLN A 12 -4.32 -5.47 -4.78
N GLU A 13 -3.14 -4.88 -4.61
CA GLU A 13 -1.88 -5.59 -4.84
C GLU A 13 -1.51 -6.44 -3.63
N VAL A 14 -1.48 -7.75 -3.84
CA VAL A 14 -1.09 -8.74 -2.83
C VAL A 14 -0.04 -9.66 -3.42
N LYS A 15 1.19 -9.56 -2.89
CA LYS A 15 2.33 -10.42 -3.30
C LYS A 15 2.56 -10.38 -4.82
N GLY A 16 2.43 -9.21 -5.43
CA GLY A 16 2.58 -9.01 -6.88
C GLY A 16 1.35 -9.34 -7.72
N SER A 17 0.29 -9.95 -7.15
CA SER A 17 -0.97 -10.15 -7.85
C SER A 17 -1.86 -8.90 -7.75
N MET A 18 -2.35 -8.45 -8.91
CA MET A 18 -3.29 -7.32 -9.02
C MET A 18 -4.73 -7.85 -8.96
N ASN A 19 -5.32 -7.87 -7.78
CA ASN A 19 -6.67 -8.40 -7.59
C ASN A 19 -7.70 -7.30 -7.80
N ASP A 20 -8.51 -7.40 -8.86
CA ASP A 20 -9.54 -6.40 -9.13
C ASP A 20 -10.66 -6.44 -8.08
N GLY A 21 -11.23 -5.27 -7.79
CA GLY A 21 -12.28 -5.13 -6.82
C GLY A 21 -12.81 -3.71 -6.70
N ARG A 22 -13.75 -3.58 -5.75
CA ARG A 22 -14.42 -2.33 -5.45
C ARG A 22 -13.92 -1.82 -4.10
N LEU A 23 -13.39 -0.59 -4.11
CA LEU A 23 -12.96 0.12 -2.91
C LEU A 23 -14.02 1.15 -2.52
N ARG A 24 -14.44 1.13 -1.27
CA ARG A 24 -15.36 2.11 -0.69
C ARG A 24 -14.77 2.70 0.57
N LEU A 25 -14.83 4.01 0.69
CA LEU A 25 -14.46 4.74 1.90
C LEU A 25 -15.72 5.35 2.48
N ASN A 26 -15.87 5.25 3.80
CA ASN A 26 -16.90 5.93 4.59
C ASN A 26 -16.26 6.46 5.87
N ARG A 27 -17.03 7.11 6.75
CA ARG A 27 -16.50 7.66 8.00
C ARG A 27 -15.90 6.60 8.94
N GLN A 28 -16.38 5.36 8.86
CA GLN A 28 -15.89 4.26 9.70
C GLN A 28 -14.56 3.69 9.21
N GLY A 29 -14.26 3.80 7.91
CA GLY A 29 -12.99 3.32 7.37
C GLY A 29 -13.03 2.99 5.87
N VAL A 30 -12.17 2.04 5.50
CA VAL A 30 -11.91 1.63 4.12
C VAL A 30 -12.34 0.18 3.94
N ILE A 31 -13.17 -0.09 2.94
CA ILE A 31 -13.71 -1.41 2.63
C ILE A 31 -13.31 -1.77 1.21
N PHE A 32 -12.62 -2.89 1.04
CA PHE A 32 -12.32 -3.45 -0.28
C PHE A 32 -13.04 -4.77 -0.46
N LYS A 33 -13.76 -4.93 -1.57
CA LYS A 33 -14.37 -6.21 -1.95
C LYS A 33 -13.72 -6.71 -3.24
N ASN A 34 -13.05 -7.86 -3.14
CA ASN A 34 -12.45 -8.55 -4.28
C ASN A 34 -13.56 -9.07 -5.23
N SER A 35 -13.47 -8.76 -6.52
CA SER A 35 -14.48 -9.15 -7.51
C SER A 35 -14.54 -10.66 -7.73
N LYS A 36 -13.38 -11.32 -7.74
CA LYS A 36 -13.24 -12.75 -8.04
C LYS A 36 -13.64 -13.64 -6.86
N THR A 37 -13.14 -13.32 -5.66
CA THR A 37 -13.34 -14.16 -4.47
C THR A 37 -14.52 -13.71 -3.62
N GLY A 38 -15.01 -12.48 -3.81
CA GLY A 38 -16.03 -11.87 -2.96
C GLY A 38 -15.53 -11.53 -1.55
N LYS A 39 -14.25 -11.81 -1.22
CA LYS A 39 -13.64 -11.50 0.07
C LYS A 39 -13.73 -9.99 0.31
N VAL A 40 -14.14 -9.64 1.52
CA VAL A 40 -14.23 -8.25 1.98
C VAL A 40 -13.15 -8.01 3.03
N ASP A 41 -12.25 -7.07 2.75
CA ASP A 41 -11.33 -6.51 3.74
C ASP A 41 -11.92 -5.20 4.26
N ASN A 42 -11.87 -5.00 5.58
CA ASN A 42 -12.37 -3.79 6.25
C ASN A 42 -11.30 -3.25 7.18
N ILE A 43 -10.84 -2.03 6.93
CA ILE A 43 -9.84 -1.31 7.71
C ILE A 43 -10.57 -0.19 8.45
N GLN A 44 -10.58 -0.23 9.77
CA GLN A 44 -11.18 0.85 10.56
C GLN A 44 -10.34 2.12 10.45
N ALA A 45 -11.01 3.28 10.38
CA ALA A 45 -10.35 4.58 10.38
C ALA A 45 -9.42 4.76 11.59
N SER A 46 -9.83 4.25 12.75
CA SER A 46 -9.04 4.27 13.99
C SER A 46 -7.73 3.48 13.90
N ASP A 47 -7.63 2.53 12.98
CA ASP A 47 -6.48 1.64 12.84
C ASP A 47 -5.48 2.16 11.81
N LEU A 48 -5.84 3.17 11.01
CA LEU A 48 -4.93 3.80 10.07
C LEU A 48 -3.84 4.58 10.82
N ALA A 49 -2.61 4.40 10.38
CA ALA A 49 -1.42 5.07 10.92
C ALA A 49 -0.76 5.98 9.88
N GLU A 50 -0.68 5.54 8.62
CA GLU A 50 -0.06 6.29 7.53
C GLU A 50 -0.81 6.02 6.22
N GLY A 51 -0.87 7.04 5.37
CA GLY A 51 -1.38 6.93 4.00
C GLY A 51 -0.39 7.59 3.05
N VAL A 52 -0.03 6.88 1.99
CA VAL A 52 0.89 7.38 0.96
C VAL A 52 0.21 7.31 -0.39
N TRP A 53 0.26 8.42 -1.10
CA TRP A 53 -0.06 8.52 -2.51
C TRP A 53 1.22 8.46 -3.34
N ARG A 54 1.21 7.64 -4.39
CA ARG A 54 2.39 7.48 -5.25
C ARG A 54 2.03 6.97 -6.63
N ARG A 55 2.91 7.20 -7.60
CA ARG A 55 2.82 6.53 -8.90
C ARG A 55 3.13 5.03 -8.76
N VAL A 56 2.37 4.20 -9.48
CA VAL A 56 2.51 2.73 -9.50
C VAL A 56 2.45 2.21 -10.94
N ALA A 57 2.48 0.88 -11.13
CA ALA A 57 2.48 0.26 -12.45
C ALA A 57 1.25 0.64 -13.29
N LEU A 58 0.08 0.76 -12.65
CA LEU A 58 -1.16 1.22 -13.27
C LEU A 58 -1.67 2.48 -12.56
N GLY A 59 -1.42 3.63 -13.16
CA GLY A 59 -1.85 4.93 -12.63
C GLY A 59 -1.17 5.27 -11.30
N HIS A 60 -1.97 5.63 -10.31
CA HIS A 60 -1.52 5.94 -8.95
C HIS A 60 -2.07 4.92 -7.96
N GLY A 61 -1.36 4.79 -6.85
CA GLY A 61 -1.66 3.87 -5.77
C GLY A 61 -1.78 4.58 -4.43
N LEU A 62 -2.70 4.08 -3.62
CA LEU A 62 -2.88 4.41 -2.21
C LEU A 62 -2.31 3.28 -1.37
N LYS A 63 -1.20 3.54 -0.68
CA LYS A 63 -0.62 2.63 0.32
C LYS A 63 -1.10 3.05 1.71
N LEU A 64 -1.76 2.15 2.41
CA LEU A 64 -2.22 2.37 3.79
C LEU A 64 -1.44 1.48 4.75
N LEU A 65 -0.84 2.08 5.76
CA LEU A 65 -0.23 1.38 6.90
C LEU A 65 -1.18 1.45 8.09
N THR A 66 -1.46 0.31 8.70
CA THR A 66 -2.20 0.27 9.97
C THR A 66 -1.27 0.34 11.17
N LYS A 67 -1.81 0.70 12.33
CA LYS A 67 -1.11 0.67 13.63
C LYS A 67 -0.61 -0.71 14.01
N SER A 68 -1.22 -1.78 13.47
CA SER A 68 -0.77 -3.16 13.64
C SER A 68 0.37 -3.56 12.68
N GLY A 69 0.80 -2.66 11.79
CA GLY A 69 1.88 -2.89 10.84
C GLY A 69 1.45 -3.52 9.52
N HIS A 70 0.15 -3.74 9.29
CA HIS A 70 -0.32 -4.26 8.01
C HIS A 70 -0.27 -3.19 6.93
N VAL A 71 0.15 -3.59 5.73
CA VAL A 71 0.21 -2.71 4.56
C VAL A 71 -0.82 -3.15 3.54
N TYR A 72 -1.72 -2.23 3.20
CA TYR A 72 -2.70 -2.39 2.12
C TYR A 72 -2.29 -1.50 0.95
N LYS A 73 -2.31 -2.07 -0.26
CA LYS A 73 -1.95 -1.36 -1.50
C LYS A 73 -3.13 -1.44 -2.45
N TYR A 74 -3.69 -0.28 -2.77
CA TYR A 74 -4.77 -0.13 -3.73
C TYR A 74 -4.27 0.69 -4.90
N ASP A 75 -4.28 0.12 -6.10
CA ASP A 75 -3.71 0.70 -7.31
C ASP A 75 -4.80 0.91 -8.38
N GLY A 76 -4.47 1.68 -9.42
CA GLY A 76 -5.39 1.97 -10.53
C GLY A 76 -6.11 3.31 -10.42
N PHE A 77 -5.76 4.15 -9.46
CA PHE A 77 -6.35 5.48 -9.36
C PHE A 77 -5.85 6.40 -10.47
N ARG A 78 -6.74 7.29 -10.93
CA ARG A 78 -6.36 8.42 -11.78
C ARG A 78 -5.72 9.51 -10.91
N GLU A 79 -4.81 10.27 -11.49
CA GLU A 79 -4.13 11.37 -10.80
C GLU A 79 -5.11 12.41 -10.23
N THR A 80 -6.18 12.71 -10.96
CA THR A 80 -7.24 13.65 -10.56
C THR A 80 -8.01 13.23 -9.31
N GLU A 81 -7.80 12.01 -8.79
CA GLU A 81 -8.47 11.54 -7.58
C GLU A 81 -7.71 11.90 -6.29
N VAL A 82 -6.48 12.44 -6.39
CA VAL A 82 -5.65 12.75 -5.22
C VAL A 82 -6.30 13.81 -4.32
N ASP A 83 -6.88 14.86 -4.89
CA ASP A 83 -7.48 15.96 -4.12
C ASP A 83 -8.66 15.46 -3.29
N LYS A 84 -9.60 14.74 -3.92
CA LYS A 84 -10.78 14.22 -3.24
C LYS A 84 -10.43 13.16 -2.18
N LEU A 85 -9.40 12.35 -2.42
CA LEU A 85 -8.91 11.38 -1.44
C LEU A 85 -8.27 12.11 -0.27
N SER A 86 -7.37 13.06 -0.52
CA SER A 86 -6.69 13.83 0.52
C SER A 86 -7.68 14.58 1.40
N ASP A 87 -8.67 15.26 0.80
CA ASP A 87 -9.76 15.91 1.50
C ASP A 87 -10.55 14.95 2.39
N PHE A 88 -10.86 13.76 1.88
CA PHE A 88 -11.61 12.74 2.62
C PHE A 88 -10.82 12.20 3.82
N PHE A 89 -9.55 11.83 3.59
CA PHE A 89 -8.65 11.32 4.64
C PHE A 89 -8.43 12.36 5.74
N LYS A 90 -8.24 13.63 5.38
CA LYS A 90 -8.06 14.70 6.34
C LYS A 90 -9.32 14.97 7.16
N ALA A 91 -10.47 15.03 6.51
CA ALA A 91 -11.73 15.36 7.17
C ALA A 91 -12.26 14.25 8.07
N HIS A 92 -12.16 12.99 7.61
CA HIS A 92 -12.84 11.86 8.28
C HIS A 92 -11.87 10.93 9.02
N PHE A 93 -10.62 10.81 8.58
CA PHE A 93 -9.62 9.94 9.21
C PHE A 93 -8.56 10.71 9.99
N HIS A 94 -8.56 12.04 9.92
CA HIS A 94 -7.55 12.92 10.53
C HIS A 94 -6.12 12.53 10.12
N LEU A 95 -5.97 12.16 8.84
CA LEU A 95 -4.72 11.69 8.25
C LEU A 95 -4.42 12.52 7.01
N ASP A 96 -3.22 13.11 6.92
CA ASP A 96 -2.75 13.70 5.67
C ASP A 96 -2.11 12.59 4.81
N LEU A 97 -2.47 12.54 3.52
CA LEU A 97 -1.83 11.62 2.57
C LEU A 97 -0.48 12.20 2.15
N ALA A 98 0.59 11.46 2.39
CA ALA A 98 1.92 11.87 1.95
C ALA A 98 2.12 11.51 0.47
N GLU A 99 2.55 12.49 -0.34
CA GLU A 99 3.01 12.21 -1.71
C GLU A 99 4.45 11.73 -1.66
N LYS A 100 4.68 10.48 -2.03
CA LYS A 100 6.02 9.88 -1.99
C LYS A 100 6.22 8.85 -3.09
N ASP A 101 6.82 9.30 -4.18
CA ASP A 101 7.17 8.45 -5.31
C ASP A 101 8.29 7.45 -5.00
N LEU A 102 8.23 6.32 -5.70
CA LEU A 102 9.31 5.33 -5.72
C LEU A 102 10.51 5.85 -6.53
N CYS A 103 11.71 5.39 -6.16
CA CYS A 103 12.92 5.69 -6.91
C CYS A 103 12.93 4.95 -8.25
N VAL A 104 12.92 5.71 -9.35
CA VAL A 104 12.94 5.18 -10.73
C VAL A 104 14.30 5.29 -11.43
N LYS A 105 15.38 5.52 -10.67
CA LYS A 105 16.74 5.72 -11.21
C LYS A 105 17.40 4.42 -11.72
N GLY A 106 16.87 3.25 -11.34
CA GLY A 106 17.44 1.94 -11.72
C GLY A 106 18.74 1.58 -11.00
N TRP A 107 19.12 2.34 -9.98
CA TRP A 107 20.30 2.08 -9.17
C TRP A 107 20.05 0.92 -8.19
N ASN A 108 21.10 0.18 -7.84
CA ASN A 108 21.02 -0.97 -6.92
C ASN A 108 21.93 -0.80 -5.68
N TRP A 109 22.47 0.40 -5.45
CA TRP A 109 23.17 0.74 -4.22
C TRP A 109 22.27 1.60 -3.34
N GLY A 110 22.20 1.27 -2.06
CA GLY A 110 21.23 1.87 -1.15
C GLY A 110 21.31 1.29 0.24
N THR A 111 20.25 1.51 1.02
CA THR A 111 20.16 1.05 2.40
C THR A 111 18.90 0.22 2.58
N VAL A 112 19.06 -0.97 3.17
CA VAL A 112 17.92 -1.78 3.64
C VAL A 112 17.48 -1.23 4.99
N LYS A 113 16.19 -0.95 5.14
CA LYS A 113 15.59 -0.48 6.39
C LYS A 113 14.43 -1.38 6.79
N PHE A 114 14.27 -1.57 8.10
CA PHE A 114 13.11 -2.22 8.68
C PHE A 114 12.26 -1.17 9.40
N GLY A 115 11.05 -0.94 8.92
CA GLY A 115 10.05 -0.08 9.53
C GLY A 115 8.86 -0.91 9.99
N GLY A 116 8.83 -1.30 11.28
CA GLY A 116 7.80 -2.19 11.80
C GLY A 116 7.78 -3.54 11.05
N GLN A 117 6.67 -3.86 10.39
CA GLN A 117 6.47 -5.08 9.59
C GLN A 117 6.75 -4.87 8.09
N LEU A 118 7.57 -3.88 7.73
CA LEU A 118 7.92 -3.54 6.36
C LEU A 118 9.43 -3.49 6.20
N LEU A 119 9.96 -4.22 5.22
CA LEU A 119 11.32 -4.04 4.72
C LEU A 119 11.27 -3.06 3.54
N SER A 120 12.15 -2.07 3.51
CA SER A 120 12.36 -1.19 2.36
C SER A 120 13.82 -1.22 1.91
N PHE A 121 14.03 -1.06 0.60
CA PHE A 121 15.34 -0.74 0.05
C PHE A 121 15.29 0.69 -0.50
N ASP A 122 16.06 1.58 0.11
CA ASP A 122 16.02 3.01 -0.16
C ASP A 122 17.28 3.48 -0.90
N ILE A 123 17.09 4.44 -1.82
CA ILE A 123 18.18 5.17 -2.47
C ILE A 123 18.02 6.65 -2.09
N GLY A 124 18.85 7.09 -1.15
CA GLY A 124 18.61 8.34 -0.44
C GLY A 124 17.37 8.22 0.45
N GLU A 125 16.38 9.11 0.25
CA GLU A 125 15.12 9.13 1.01
C GLU A 125 13.95 8.46 0.27
N GLN A 126 14.20 7.98 -0.96
CA GLN A 126 13.18 7.39 -1.82
C GLN A 126 13.27 5.85 -1.78
N PRO A 127 12.20 5.13 -1.39
CA PRO A 127 12.15 3.68 -1.48
C PRO A 127 12.12 3.25 -2.94
N VAL A 128 12.88 2.22 -3.29
CA VAL A 128 12.84 1.54 -4.59
C VAL A 128 11.74 0.49 -4.57
N PHE A 129 11.72 -0.33 -3.52
CA PHE A 129 10.70 -1.33 -3.28
C PHE A 129 10.47 -1.49 -1.77
N GLU A 130 9.30 -2.02 -1.44
CA GLU A 130 8.89 -2.32 -0.08
C GLU A 130 8.26 -3.72 -0.05
N ILE A 131 8.66 -4.52 0.92
CA ILE A 131 8.20 -5.90 1.10
C ILE A 131 7.58 -6.01 2.50
N PRO A 132 6.25 -6.18 2.59
CA PRO A 132 5.61 -6.53 3.85
C PRO A 132 6.21 -7.85 4.36
N LEU A 133 6.64 -7.89 5.62
CA LEU A 133 7.26 -9.09 6.18
C LEU A 133 6.27 -10.26 6.26
N SER A 134 4.97 -9.97 6.35
CA SER A 134 3.89 -10.97 6.21
C SER A 134 3.88 -11.70 4.87
N ASN A 135 4.54 -11.16 3.85
CA ASN A 135 4.65 -11.78 2.54
C ASN A 135 5.87 -12.70 2.42
N VAL A 136 6.85 -12.57 3.32
CA VAL A 136 8.07 -13.38 3.34
C VAL A 136 7.74 -14.73 3.98
N SER A 137 7.99 -15.83 3.27
CA SER A 137 7.76 -17.19 3.77
C SER A 137 8.90 -17.67 4.66
N GLN A 138 10.14 -17.43 4.24
CA GLN A 138 11.35 -17.77 4.99
C GLN A 138 12.41 -16.70 4.77
N CYS A 139 13.27 -16.51 5.77
CA CYS A 139 14.41 -15.60 5.70
C CYS A 139 15.63 -16.29 6.29
N THR A 140 16.70 -16.41 5.51
CA THR A 140 17.99 -16.94 5.99
C THR A 140 19.09 -15.91 5.77
N THR A 141 20.08 -15.89 6.67
CA THR A 141 21.19 -14.95 6.64
C THR A 141 22.51 -15.65 6.38
N GLY A 142 23.30 -15.13 5.45
CA GLY A 142 24.71 -15.45 5.26
C GLY A 142 25.62 -14.36 5.83
N LYS A 143 26.92 -14.45 5.57
CA LYS A 143 27.91 -13.49 6.09
C LYS A 143 27.68 -12.06 5.60
N ASN A 144 27.31 -11.89 4.32
CA ASN A 144 27.06 -10.60 3.66
C ASN A 144 25.81 -10.66 2.76
N GLU A 145 24.94 -11.65 2.97
CA GLU A 145 23.82 -11.96 2.09
C GLU A 145 22.59 -12.28 2.94
N VAL A 146 21.42 -11.94 2.43
CA VAL A 146 20.13 -12.30 3.03
C VAL A 146 19.27 -12.91 1.93
N THR A 147 18.77 -14.11 2.17
CA THR A 147 17.87 -14.81 1.27
C THR A 147 16.45 -14.64 1.79
N LEU A 148 15.61 -13.96 1.02
CA LEU A 148 14.17 -13.82 1.28
C LEU A 148 13.43 -14.76 0.32
N GLU A 149 12.69 -15.71 0.88
CA GLU A 149 11.91 -16.67 0.11
C GLU A 149 10.43 -16.31 0.18
N PHE A 150 9.74 -16.43 -0.96
CA PHE A 150 8.33 -16.10 -1.11
C PHE A 150 7.62 -17.31 -1.71
N HIS A 151 6.53 -17.76 -1.08
CA HIS A 151 5.60 -18.65 -1.76
C HIS A 151 4.84 -17.86 -2.82
N GLN A 152 4.69 -18.46 -4.00
CA GLN A 152 3.88 -17.89 -5.06
C GLN A 152 2.40 -17.82 -4.63
N ASN A 153 1.65 -16.90 -5.22
CA ASN A 153 0.21 -16.90 -5.05
C ASN A 153 -0.37 -18.12 -5.78
N ASP A 154 -1.14 -18.95 -5.07
CA ASP A 154 -1.90 -20.07 -5.65
C ASP A 154 -2.99 -19.60 -6.62
#